data_AF-A0A5J6GDI1-F1
#
_entry.id   AF-A0A5J6GDI1-F1
#
_cell.length_a   1.000
_cell.length_b   1.000
_cell.length_c   1.000
_cell.angle_alpha   90.00
_cell.angle_beta   90.00
_cell.angle_gamma   90.00
#
_symmetry.space_group_name_H-M   'P 1'
#
loop_
_entity.id
_entity.type
_entity.pdbx_description
1 polymer ?
#
loop_
_entity_poly.entity_id
_entity_poly.type
_entity_poly.pdbx_seq_one_letter_code
_entity_poly.pdbx_strand_id
1 'polypeptide(L)'
;MLAAMPPTRATYTQQGESLIRDRGDACPGALRLHRADDGSLARLRLPGGLLTSRQVEVLATAAERLADGHLSITSRGNVELRGLGEACGGELSALLADAGLLPSERHERVRNVVASPLAGIDGLGHADVQLWARELDGLLCAREWTTELSGRFLFALDDGRGDVAGLGADVTLIAESGGTAVLLLGAAAFRVPGADAPRAALAAAGAFLAAAREAGNGAWRVRELPGGQGVGVAEALTGAGIPGTLTGPPRLAAPSTLAAPLPSTLAAPSTLAAPLPPTLAAPLPPTLAAPPPALGGSPALAHPPTLGGRAAASTPDVPAAAAPAAAPVFGTPAVAPAFGATADSSAAVPASDAPGAPGAPGAPDAPDAPDAPDAPAASGTPTAARAPGSPGGPAASGLPGDAQASGGPAVVPAPGAPSIASPSGTSIAAPAPGVLRGAVLVQAPLGRVSADQLRALVPAPDDEVRVTPWRGFVVPGFTDEAARERLRVLADAGFVTEPGSPWLGVGACTGRPGCAKSLADVRADAVPGHGGLPVHWSGCERRCGHPHGDWVDVLATGDGRYEVTVRTGGSAVPVTGPTLTEAVTTARASTRTTVPMTTTTPTTTTR
;
A
#
# COMPACT_ATOMS: atom_id res chain seq x y z
N MET A 1 -19.93 -41.08 21.21
CA MET A 1 -18.62 -40.49 20.90
C MET A 1 -18.44 -40.57 19.39
N LEU A 2 -18.46 -39.44 18.69
CA LEU A 2 -18.05 -39.36 17.28
C LEU A 2 -16.83 -38.45 17.25
N ALA A 3 -15.69 -38.98 16.80
CA ALA A 3 -14.47 -38.20 16.70
C ALA A 3 -14.64 -37.18 15.56
N ALA A 4 -14.59 -35.89 15.90
CA ALA A 4 -14.56 -34.85 14.90
C ALA A 4 -13.28 -34.99 14.06
N MET A 5 -13.41 -35.11 12.74
CA MET A 5 -12.26 -34.99 11.87
C MET A 5 -11.68 -33.57 12.00
N PRO A 6 -10.35 -33.42 12.16
CA PRO A 6 -9.74 -32.10 12.12
C PRO A 6 -9.93 -31.50 10.72
N PRO A 7 -10.25 -30.20 10.60
CA PRO A 7 -10.43 -29.56 9.30
C PRO A 7 -9.13 -29.64 8.49
N THR A 8 -9.25 -30.09 7.24
CA THR A 8 -8.10 -30.27 6.35
C THR A 8 -7.41 -28.94 6.08
N ARG A 9 -6.10 -28.93 6.29
CA ARG A 9 -5.20 -27.78 6.17
C ARG A 9 -5.29 -27.13 4.78
N ALA A 10 -5.73 -25.87 4.71
CA ALA A 10 -5.54 -25.01 3.54
C ALA A 10 -4.06 -24.59 3.44
N THR A 11 -3.21 -25.54 3.08
CA THR A 11 -1.78 -25.34 2.87
C THR A 11 -1.52 -24.87 1.45
N TYR A 12 -0.73 -23.81 1.32
CA TYR A 12 -0.06 -23.38 0.08
C TYR A 12 -0.96 -22.88 -1.06
N THR A 13 -0.62 -21.72 -1.62
CA THR A 13 -0.91 -21.42 -3.03
C THR A 13 -0.17 -22.46 -3.88
N GLN A 14 -0.89 -23.29 -4.64
CA GLN A 14 -0.24 -24.19 -5.61
C GLN A 14 0.55 -23.35 -6.62
N GLN A 15 1.87 -23.54 -6.64
CA GLN A 15 2.73 -22.98 -7.67
C GLN A 15 2.51 -23.80 -8.95
N GLY A 16 1.90 -23.20 -9.98
CA GLY A 16 1.68 -23.84 -11.28
C GLY A 16 0.21 -24.19 -11.61
N GLU A 17 -0.76 -23.97 -10.73
CA GLU A 17 -2.18 -24.00 -11.13
C GLU A 17 -2.55 -22.79 -12.00
N SER A 18 -3.56 -22.95 -12.87
CA SER A 18 -4.09 -21.88 -13.70
C SER A 18 -4.86 -20.86 -12.86
N LEU A 19 -4.27 -19.69 -12.62
CA LEU A 19 -4.90 -18.56 -11.91
C LEU A 19 -5.70 -17.66 -12.88
N ILE A 20 -6.34 -18.25 -13.88
CA ILE A 20 -7.11 -17.52 -14.90
C ILE A 20 -8.30 -16.84 -14.21
N ARG A 21 -8.19 -15.52 -14.12
CA ARG A 21 -9.18 -14.59 -13.56
C ARG A 21 -9.58 -13.61 -14.65
N ASP A 22 -10.79 -13.10 -14.60
CA ASP A 22 -11.18 -12.00 -15.47
C ASP A 22 -10.33 -10.75 -15.12
N ARG A 23 -10.03 -9.89 -16.10
CA ARG A 23 -9.57 -8.52 -15.83
C ARG A 23 -10.60 -7.74 -15.01
N GLY A 24 -11.86 -8.17 -14.97
CA GLY A 24 -12.89 -7.75 -14.01
C GLY A 24 -12.53 -8.00 -12.54
N ASP A 25 -11.82 -9.09 -12.20
CA ASP A 25 -11.40 -9.45 -10.83
C ASP A 25 -10.21 -8.61 -10.31
N ALA A 26 -9.67 -7.73 -11.16
CA ALA A 26 -8.50 -6.94 -10.81
C ALA A 26 -8.84 -5.87 -9.76
N CYS A 27 -7.84 -5.48 -8.97
CA CYS A 27 -8.07 -4.61 -7.81
C CYS A 27 -8.71 -3.26 -8.17
N PRO A 28 -9.62 -2.72 -7.32
CA PRO A 28 -10.28 -1.44 -7.53
C PRO A 28 -9.30 -0.32 -7.79
N GLY A 29 -9.76 0.66 -8.54
CA GLY A 29 -9.07 1.91 -8.81
C GLY A 29 -9.82 3.12 -8.26
N ALA A 30 -9.49 4.30 -8.76
CA ALA A 30 -10.27 5.52 -8.56
C ALA A 30 -11.34 5.71 -9.66
N LEU A 31 -11.16 5.11 -10.85
CA LEU A 31 -12.12 5.17 -11.96
C LEU A 31 -13.02 3.93 -12.01
N ARG A 32 -12.48 2.76 -11.66
CA ARG A 32 -13.25 1.52 -11.48
C ARG A 32 -13.36 1.19 -9.99
N LEU A 33 -14.44 1.65 -9.37
CA LEU A 33 -14.77 1.35 -7.98
C LEU A 33 -15.11 -0.14 -7.79
N HIS A 34 -14.93 -0.64 -6.56
CA HIS A 34 -15.38 -1.99 -6.18
C HIS A 34 -16.51 -1.89 -5.16
N ARG A 35 -17.61 -2.61 -5.39
CA ARG A 35 -18.74 -2.68 -4.45
C ARG A 35 -18.34 -3.49 -3.21
N ALA A 36 -18.47 -2.87 -2.04
CA ALA A 36 -18.38 -3.49 -0.72
C ALA A 36 -19.68 -3.22 0.06
N ASP A 37 -19.78 -3.76 1.27
CA ASP A 37 -20.97 -3.70 2.13
C ASP A 37 -21.25 -2.32 2.72
N ASP A 38 -20.21 -1.52 2.95
CA ASP A 38 -20.30 -0.13 3.38
C ASP A 38 -20.67 0.81 2.22
N GLY A 39 -20.57 0.35 0.97
CA GLY A 39 -20.68 1.14 -0.25
C GLY A 39 -19.54 0.81 -1.21
N SER A 40 -19.27 1.68 -2.16
CA SER A 40 -18.14 1.50 -3.07
C SER A 40 -16.80 1.83 -2.40
N LEU A 41 -15.73 1.26 -2.94
CA LEU A 41 -14.33 1.44 -2.53
C LEU A 41 -13.52 2.00 -3.69
N ALA A 42 -12.89 3.15 -3.49
CA ALA A 42 -11.85 3.70 -4.35
C ALA A 42 -10.47 3.50 -3.74
N ARG A 43 -9.47 3.26 -4.59
CA ARG A 43 -8.07 3.14 -4.17
C ARG A 43 -7.18 3.94 -5.10
N LEU A 44 -6.45 4.90 -4.56
CA LEU A 44 -5.82 5.95 -5.36
C LEU A 44 -4.45 5.52 -5.91
N ARG A 45 -3.91 6.34 -6.82
CA ARG A 45 -2.53 6.23 -7.29
C ARG A 45 -1.66 7.30 -6.64
N LEU A 46 -0.88 6.90 -5.63
CA LEU A 46 0.11 7.76 -4.97
C LEU A 46 1.53 7.17 -5.12
N PRO A 47 2.27 7.49 -6.20
CA PRO A 47 3.65 7.04 -6.32
C PRO A 47 4.52 7.67 -5.23
N GLY A 48 5.30 6.84 -4.52
CA GLY A 48 6.13 7.27 -3.38
C GLY A 48 5.34 7.65 -2.11
N GLY A 49 4.00 7.58 -2.15
CA GLY A 49 3.12 8.06 -1.08
C GLY A 49 3.01 9.59 -0.99
N LEU A 50 3.44 10.33 -2.01
CA LEU A 50 3.48 11.80 -1.99
C LEU A 50 2.10 12.44 -2.14
N LEU A 51 1.86 13.49 -1.37
CA LEU A 51 0.70 14.38 -1.42
C LEU A 51 1.15 15.84 -1.21
N THR A 52 0.53 16.79 -1.92
CA THR A 52 0.63 18.23 -1.60
C THR A 52 -0.45 18.66 -0.61
N SER A 53 -0.32 19.85 0.00
CA SER A 53 -1.33 20.41 0.92
C SER A 53 -2.71 20.53 0.25
N ARG A 54 -2.76 20.94 -1.03
CA ARG A 54 -3.99 20.97 -1.83
C ARG A 54 -4.60 19.57 -1.95
N GLN A 55 -3.79 18.55 -2.19
CA GLN A 55 -4.26 17.18 -2.33
C GLN A 55 -4.76 16.60 -1.01
N VAL A 56 -4.13 16.93 0.13
CA VAL A 56 -4.62 16.56 1.46
C VAL A 56 -6.02 17.14 1.73
N GLU A 57 -6.23 18.44 1.46
CA GLU A 57 -7.54 19.08 1.60
C GLU A 57 -8.61 18.50 0.67
N VAL A 58 -8.23 18.16 -0.57
CA VAL A 58 -9.13 17.48 -1.51
C VAL A 58 -9.50 16.08 -1.02
N LEU A 59 -8.56 15.33 -0.45
CA LEU A 59 -8.85 14.01 0.14
C LEU A 59 -9.73 14.09 1.39
N ALA A 60 -9.53 15.09 2.24
CA ALA A 60 -10.41 15.37 3.38
C ALA A 60 -11.85 15.66 2.91
N THR A 61 -11.96 16.53 1.90
CA THR A 61 -13.24 16.90 1.27
C THR A 61 -13.93 15.71 0.59
N ALA A 62 -13.17 14.84 -0.07
CA ALA A 62 -13.68 13.60 -0.68
C ALA A 62 -14.18 12.61 0.39
N ALA A 63 -13.43 12.45 1.48
CA ALA A 63 -13.77 11.59 2.60
C ALA A 63 -15.10 12.00 3.25
N GLU A 64 -15.29 13.29 3.53
CA GLU A 64 -16.52 13.84 4.11
C GLU A 64 -17.74 13.79 3.19
N ARG A 65 -17.59 14.22 1.93
CA ARG A 65 -18.75 14.43 1.06
C ARG A 65 -19.21 13.19 0.34
N LEU A 66 -18.30 12.29 -0.01
CA LEU A 66 -18.55 11.19 -0.93
C LEU A 66 -18.46 9.81 -0.27
N ALA A 67 -17.77 9.73 0.88
CA ALA A 67 -17.33 8.51 1.55
C ALA A 67 -17.79 8.48 3.04
N ASP A 68 -17.25 7.56 3.84
CA ASP A 68 -17.58 7.33 5.25
C ASP A 68 -16.95 8.34 6.24
N GLY A 69 -16.55 9.54 5.77
CA GLY A 69 -15.83 10.55 6.55
C GLY A 69 -14.35 10.21 6.80
N HIS A 70 -13.84 9.07 6.30
CA HIS A 70 -12.49 8.60 6.59
C HIS A 70 -11.69 8.20 5.35
N LEU A 71 -10.36 8.26 5.51
CA LEU A 71 -9.37 7.69 4.62
C LEU A 71 -8.68 6.50 5.33
N SER A 72 -8.50 5.38 4.65
CA SER A 72 -7.73 4.25 5.16
C SER A 72 -6.33 4.20 4.54
N ILE A 73 -5.29 4.16 5.37
CA ILE A 73 -3.89 3.98 4.94
C ILE A 73 -3.56 2.48 4.84
N THR A 74 -3.03 2.09 3.70
CA THR A 74 -2.59 0.72 3.40
C THR A 74 -1.18 0.43 3.93
N SER A 75 -0.84 -0.85 4.05
CA SER A 75 0.53 -1.30 4.32
C SER A 75 1.51 -1.10 3.15
N ARG A 76 1.17 -0.23 2.19
CA ARG A 76 1.92 0.05 0.95
C ARG A 76 2.01 1.56 0.66
N GLY A 77 1.96 2.42 1.68
CA GLY A 77 2.14 3.87 1.52
C GLY A 77 1.12 4.52 0.58
N ASN A 78 -0.10 3.97 0.52
CA ASN A 78 -1.16 4.42 -0.39
C ASN A 78 -2.51 4.36 0.35
N VAL A 79 -3.54 4.99 -0.20
CA VAL A 79 -4.79 5.34 0.50
C VAL A 79 -6.04 4.78 -0.18
N GLU A 80 -7.08 4.54 0.63
CA GLU A 80 -8.38 4.01 0.21
C GLU A 80 -9.53 4.86 0.77
N LEU A 81 -10.50 5.21 -0.06
CA LEU A 81 -11.78 5.84 0.33
C LEU A 81 -12.88 4.78 0.30
N ARG A 82 -13.68 4.69 1.36
CA ARG A 82 -14.70 3.67 1.57
C ARG A 82 -16.07 4.29 1.88
N GLY A 83 -17.12 3.49 1.74
CA GLY A 83 -18.49 3.98 1.91
C GLY A 83 -18.93 4.92 0.79
N LEU A 84 -18.35 4.79 -0.40
CA LEU A 84 -18.68 5.65 -1.54
C LEU A 84 -20.09 5.38 -2.05
N GLY A 85 -20.91 6.42 -2.17
CA GLY A 85 -22.29 6.31 -2.68
C GLY A 85 -22.36 5.79 -4.12
N GLU A 86 -23.43 5.08 -4.49
CA GLU A 86 -23.52 4.38 -5.78
C GLU A 86 -23.34 5.28 -7.02
N ALA A 87 -23.67 6.58 -6.91
CA ALA A 87 -23.56 7.56 -8.01
C ALA A 87 -22.33 8.49 -7.93
N CYS A 88 -21.50 8.43 -6.87
CA CYS A 88 -20.47 9.45 -6.63
C CYS A 88 -19.19 9.29 -7.47
N GLY A 89 -19.05 8.21 -8.25
CA GLY A 89 -17.82 7.90 -8.99
C GLY A 89 -17.39 8.99 -9.98
N GLY A 90 -18.35 9.64 -10.66
CA GLY A 90 -18.06 10.76 -11.56
C GLY A 90 -17.57 12.01 -10.83
N GLU A 91 -18.20 12.35 -9.70
CA GLU A 91 -17.78 13.49 -8.86
C GLU A 91 -16.40 13.25 -8.25
N LEU A 92 -16.15 12.05 -7.71
CA LEU A 92 -14.85 11.64 -7.20
C LEU A 92 -13.76 11.71 -8.29
N SER A 93 -14.04 11.20 -9.49
CA SER A 93 -13.10 11.26 -10.61
C SER A 93 -12.77 12.71 -11.00
N ALA A 94 -13.77 13.59 -11.09
CA ALA A 94 -13.55 15.00 -11.43
C ALA A 94 -12.72 15.72 -10.36
N LEU A 95 -13.04 15.48 -9.07
CA LEU A 95 -12.34 16.05 -7.93
C LEU A 95 -10.86 15.60 -7.87
N LEU A 96 -10.60 14.30 -8.08
CA LEU A 96 -9.24 13.76 -8.09
C LEU A 96 -8.44 14.21 -9.33
N ALA A 97 -9.08 14.39 -10.49
CA ALA A 97 -8.45 14.90 -11.69
C ALA A 97 -8.01 16.36 -11.54
N ASP A 98 -8.90 17.24 -11.02
CA ASP A 98 -8.58 18.65 -10.74
C ASP A 98 -7.40 18.80 -9.77
N ALA A 99 -7.31 17.91 -8.77
CA ALA A 99 -6.23 17.87 -7.80
C ALA A 99 -4.93 17.20 -8.30
N GLY A 100 -4.89 16.67 -9.52
CA GLY A 100 -3.74 15.94 -10.05
C GLY A 100 -3.51 14.55 -9.43
N LEU A 101 -4.51 14.00 -8.74
CA LEU A 101 -4.50 12.66 -8.13
C LEU A 101 -4.92 11.54 -9.10
N LEU A 102 -5.24 11.91 -10.34
CA LEU A 102 -5.45 11.03 -11.49
C LEU A 102 -4.50 11.42 -12.64
N PRO A 103 -3.17 11.29 -12.48
CA PRO A 103 -2.20 11.73 -13.50
C PRO A 103 -2.28 10.96 -14.81
N SER A 104 -2.84 9.74 -14.81
CA SER A 104 -3.13 8.97 -16.01
C SER A 104 -4.28 8.00 -15.77
N GLU A 105 -5.43 8.25 -16.42
CA GLU A 105 -6.62 7.37 -16.33
C GLU A 105 -6.31 5.92 -16.70
N ARG A 106 -5.48 5.71 -17.75
CA ARG A 106 -5.08 4.38 -18.22
C ARG A 106 -4.23 3.62 -17.20
N HIS A 107 -3.44 4.33 -16.39
CA HIS A 107 -2.46 3.74 -15.46
C HIS A 107 -2.85 3.88 -13.98
N GLU A 108 -4.05 4.38 -13.66
CA GLU A 108 -4.53 4.59 -12.28
C GLU A 108 -4.47 3.31 -11.42
N ARG A 109 -4.60 2.14 -12.07
CA ARG A 109 -4.49 0.83 -11.41
C ARG A 109 -3.04 0.36 -11.18
N VAL A 110 -2.05 0.91 -11.88
CA VAL A 110 -0.60 0.62 -11.72
C VAL A 110 -0.01 1.42 -10.56
N ARG A 111 -0.60 1.24 -9.37
CA ARG A 111 -0.51 2.19 -8.25
C ARG A 111 0.42 1.85 -7.09
N ASN A 112 0.92 0.62 -6.98
CA ASN A 112 1.79 0.26 -5.84
C ASN A 112 3.25 0.57 -6.17
N VAL A 113 3.63 1.85 -6.06
CA VAL A 113 5.02 2.31 -6.09
C VAL A 113 5.32 2.92 -4.73
N VAL A 114 6.06 2.19 -3.89
CA VAL A 114 6.37 2.59 -2.51
C VAL A 114 7.81 3.04 -2.43
N ALA A 115 8.08 4.14 -1.74
CA ALA A 115 9.42 4.67 -1.51
C ALA A 115 9.67 4.89 -0.02
N SER A 116 10.93 4.84 0.43
CA SER A 116 11.32 5.16 1.80
C SER A 116 10.78 6.55 2.19
N PRO A 117 9.84 6.65 3.17
CA PRO A 117 9.21 7.93 3.50
C PRO A 117 10.18 8.98 4.07
N LEU A 118 11.36 8.58 4.56
CA LEU A 118 12.35 9.47 5.15
C LEU A 118 13.50 9.87 4.19
N ALA A 119 13.47 9.39 2.94
CA ALA A 119 14.52 9.68 1.97
C ALA A 119 14.70 11.18 1.70
N GLY A 120 15.96 11.63 1.67
CA GLY A 120 16.31 13.05 1.48
C GLY A 120 16.03 13.98 2.67
N ILE A 121 15.39 13.52 3.76
CA ILE A 121 15.02 14.38 4.90
C ILE A 121 16.08 14.37 6.01
N ASP A 122 16.42 13.19 6.53
CA ASP A 122 17.27 13.06 7.73
C ASP A 122 18.78 12.93 7.44
N GLY A 123 19.13 12.69 6.18
CA GLY A 123 20.49 12.43 5.70
C GLY A 123 21.01 11.02 5.98
N LEU A 124 20.15 10.06 6.33
CA LEU A 124 20.55 8.67 6.62
C LEU A 124 20.56 7.76 5.38
N GLY A 125 19.81 8.12 4.33
CA GLY A 125 19.72 7.38 3.08
C GLY A 125 20.91 7.61 2.13
N HIS A 126 21.04 6.73 1.13
CA HIS A 126 22.07 6.78 0.09
C HIS A 126 21.62 7.44 -1.23
N ALA A 127 20.31 7.59 -1.45
CA ALA A 127 19.74 8.30 -2.59
C ALA A 127 18.40 8.94 -2.24
N ASP A 128 17.98 9.96 -3.01
CA ASP A 128 16.60 10.44 -2.98
C ASP A 128 15.71 9.54 -3.85
N VAL A 129 15.16 8.49 -3.22
CA VAL A 129 14.26 7.55 -3.87
C VAL A 129 12.86 8.09 -4.13
N GLN A 130 12.51 9.29 -3.64
CA GLN A 130 11.28 9.97 -4.04
C GLN A 130 11.42 10.54 -5.46
N LEU A 131 12.61 11.00 -5.85
CA LEU A 131 12.90 11.34 -7.25
C LEU A 131 12.82 10.09 -8.15
N TRP A 132 13.35 8.94 -7.70
CA TRP A 132 13.19 7.67 -8.43
C TRP A 132 11.72 7.25 -8.56
N ALA A 133 10.88 7.49 -7.55
CA ALA A 133 9.45 7.21 -7.61
C ALA A 133 8.72 8.07 -8.65
N ARG A 134 9.06 9.37 -8.70
CA ARG A 134 8.53 10.33 -9.70
C ARG A 134 8.97 9.95 -11.13
N GLU A 135 10.25 9.60 -11.32
CA GLU A 135 10.77 9.16 -12.62
C GLU A 135 10.14 7.84 -13.08
N LEU A 136 10.04 6.85 -12.18
CA LEU A 136 9.41 5.56 -12.49
C LEU A 136 7.92 5.71 -12.85
N ASP A 137 7.18 6.61 -12.19
CA ASP A 137 5.79 6.89 -12.58
C ASP A 137 5.70 7.48 -14.01
N GLY A 138 6.54 8.48 -14.33
CA GLY A 138 6.60 9.04 -15.67
C GLY A 138 6.95 7.98 -16.72
N LEU A 139 7.92 7.12 -16.44
CA LEU A 139 8.34 6.00 -17.28
C LEU A 139 7.24 4.95 -17.49
N LEU A 140 6.45 4.64 -16.45
CA LEU A 140 5.29 3.76 -16.55
C LEU A 140 4.21 4.41 -17.42
N CYS A 141 3.78 5.62 -17.08
CA CYS A 141 2.70 6.34 -17.78
C CYS A 141 3.00 6.62 -19.26
N ALA A 142 4.28 6.70 -19.64
CA ALA A 142 4.73 6.86 -21.03
C ALA A 142 4.63 5.58 -21.88
N ARG A 143 4.24 4.43 -21.32
CA ARG A 143 4.29 3.11 -21.99
C ARG A 143 2.98 2.34 -21.84
N GLU A 144 2.19 2.30 -22.91
CA GLU A 144 0.85 1.65 -22.94
C GLU A 144 0.86 0.19 -22.45
N TRP A 145 1.88 -0.60 -22.76
CA TRP A 145 2.00 -1.99 -22.31
C TRP A 145 2.02 -2.12 -20.77
N THR A 146 2.42 -1.09 -20.03
CA THR A 146 2.48 -1.14 -18.57
C THR A 146 1.09 -1.18 -17.92
N THR A 147 0.03 -0.83 -18.66
CA THR A 147 -1.37 -1.05 -18.25
C THR A 147 -1.72 -2.53 -18.05
N GLU A 148 -0.92 -3.46 -18.57
CA GLU A 148 -1.04 -4.89 -18.30
C GLU A 148 -0.55 -5.27 -16.89
N LEU A 149 0.23 -4.43 -16.21
CA LEU A 149 0.64 -4.66 -14.82
C LEU A 149 -0.60 -4.62 -13.91
N SER A 150 -0.83 -5.72 -13.21
CA SER A 150 -1.92 -5.81 -12.24
C SER A 150 -1.75 -4.78 -11.12
N GLY A 151 -2.85 -4.22 -10.63
CA GLY A 151 -2.87 -3.40 -9.41
C GLY A 151 -2.51 -4.15 -8.11
N ARG A 152 -2.01 -5.39 -8.22
CA ARG A 152 -1.29 -6.12 -7.17
C ARG A 152 0.24 -6.05 -7.30
N PHE A 153 0.77 -5.84 -8.51
CA PHE A 153 2.20 -5.69 -8.77
C PHE A 153 2.75 -4.53 -7.95
N LEU A 154 3.92 -4.70 -7.35
CA LEU A 154 4.47 -3.83 -6.33
C LEU A 154 5.94 -3.51 -6.62
N PHE A 155 6.22 -2.22 -6.73
CA PHE A 155 7.57 -1.66 -6.70
C PHE A 155 7.88 -1.14 -5.30
N ALA A 156 9.06 -1.45 -4.77
CA ALA A 156 9.63 -0.83 -3.57
C ALA A 156 10.94 -0.13 -3.90
N LEU A 157 11.12 1.07 -3.37
CA LEU A 157 12.24 1.97 -3.64
C LEU A 157 12.85 2.35 -2.29
N ASP A 158 13.84 1.58 -1.86
CA ASP A 158 14.49 1.72 -0.56
C ASP A 158 15.75 2.59 -0.69
N ASP A 159 15.92 3.60 0.16
CA ASP A 159 17.11 4.46 0.12
C ASP A 159 18.37 3.83 0.77
N GLY A 160 18.31 2.55 1.16
CA GLY A 160 19.38 1.82 1.81
C GLY A 160 19.12 1.57 3.30
N ARG A 161 18.13 2.26 3.90
CA ARG A 161 17.77 2.09 5.32
C ARG A 161 16.98 0.81 5.64
N GLY A 162 16.42 0.14 4.64
CA GLY A 162 15.68 -1.12 4.80
C GLY A 162 14.23 -0.98 5.28
N ASP A 163 13.66 0.23 5.29
CA ASP A 163 12.31 0.52 5.80
C ASP A 163 11.17 0.15 4.84
N VAL A 164 11.48 -0.17 3.58
CA VAL A 164 10.54 -0.65 2.57
C VAL A 164 11.01 -1.91 1.84
N ALA A 165 12.29 -2.24 1.87
CA ALA A 165 12.85 -3.44 1.25
C ALA A 165 12.20 -4.76 1.74
N GLY A 166 11.71 -4.79 2.99
CA GLY A 166 11.01 -5.94 3.58
C GLY A 166 9.58 -6.18 3.08
N LEU A 167 9.01 -5.31 2.23
CA LEU A 167 7.59 -5.37 1.81
C LEU A 167 7.22 -6.56 0.90
N GLY A 168 8.20 -7.35 0.45
CA GLY A 168 7.95 -8.42 -0.53
C GLY A 168 7.41 -7.86 -1.85
N ALA A 169 8.07 -6.83 -2.38
CA ALA A 169 7.82 -6.28 -3.70
C ALA A 169 8.13 -7.29 -4.81
N ASP A 170 7.58 -7.06 -6.00
CA ASP A 170 7.97 -7.82 -7.20
C ASP A 170 9.27 -7.28 -7.79
N VAL A 171 9.44 -5.96 -7.70
CA VAL A 171 10.65 -5.22 -8.04
C VAL A 171 11.05 -4.39 -6.84
N THR A 172 12.25 -4.62 -6.29
CA THR A 172 12.83 -3.75 -5.26
C THR A 172 14.07 -3.07 -5.83
N LEU A 173 14.17 -1.75 -5.68
CA LEU A 173 15.44 -1.03 -5.78
C LEU A 173 15.92 -0.72 -4.36
N ILE A 174 17.19 -0.96 -4.07
CA ILE A 174 17.83 -0.60 -2.80
C ILE A 174 19.05 0.24 -3.13
N ALA A 175 19.04 1.52 -2.75
CA ALA A 175 20.15 2.42 -2.98
C ALA A 175 21.38 2.04 -2.13
N GLU A 176 22.57 2.26 -2.67
CA GLU A 176 23.83 1.95 -2.02
C GLU A 176 24.79 3.14 -2.09
N SER A 177 25.69 3.22 -1.10
CA SER A 177 26.79 4.18 -1.10
C SER A 177 27.61 4.07 -2.39
N GLY A 178 28.02 5.22 -2.95
CA GLY A 178 28.73 5.28 -4.22
C GLY A 178 27.84 5.41 -5.47
N GLY A 179 26.55 5.69 -5.33
CA GLY A 179 25.67 6.02 -6.47
C GLY A 179 25.25 4.80 -7.30
N THR A 180 25.15 3.63 -6.67
CA THR A 180 24.62 2.40 -7.28
C THR A 180 23.33 1.96 -6.57
N ALA A 181 22.61 1.03 -7.16
CA ALA A 181 21.45 0.40 -6.54
C ALA A 181 21.47 -1.11 -6.80
N VAL A 182 20.94 -1.90 -5.86
CA VAL A 182 20.56 -3.29 -6.13
C VAL A 182 19.11 -3.34 -6.61
N LEU A 183 18.93 -3.83 -7.84
CA LEU A 183 17.66 -4.29 -8.37
C LEU A 183 17.43 -5.75 -7.93
N LEU A 184 16.31 -6.01 -7.26
CA LEU A 184 15.83 -7.35 -6.92
C LEU A 184 14.56 -7.66 -7.69
N LEU A 185 14.47 -8.86 -8.26
CA LEU A 185 13.24 -9.44 -8.79
C LEU A 185 13.21 -10.95 -8.51
N GLY A 186 12.27 -11.40 -7.69
CA GLY A 186 12.22 -12.79 -7.24
C GLY A 186 13.49 -13.18 -6.48
N ALA A 187 14.23 -14.16 -7.00
CA ALA A 187 15.54 -14.56 -6.47
C ALA A 187 16.74 -13.88 -7.18
N ALA A 188 16.50 -13.11 -8.26
CA ALA A 188 17.55 -12.46 -9.01
C ALA A 188 17.93 -11.11 -8.38
N ALA A 189 19.23 -10.81 -8.33
CA ALA A 189 19.78 -9.56 -7.81
C ALA A 189 20.85 -9.00 -8.76
N PHE A 190 20.70 -7.75 -9.17
CA PHE A 190 21.63 -7.06 -10.07
C PHE A 190 22.03 -5.71 -9.49
N ARG A 191 23.32 -5.37 -9.52
CA ARG A 191 23.80 -4.02 -9.23
C ARG A 191 23.76 -3.20 -10.52
N VAL A 192 23.13 -2.02 -10.45
CA VAL A 192 22.98 -1.05 -11.55
C VAL A 192 23.43 0.35 -11.09
N PRO A 193 23.75 1.29 -12.00
CA PRO A 193 23.91 2.69 -11.67
C PRO A 193 22.63 3.27 -11.04
N GLY A 194 22.76 4.09 -10.01
CA GLY A 194 21.61 4.72 -9.34
C GLY A 194 20.81 5.64 -10.27
N ALA A 195 21.48 6.26 -11.25
CA ALA A 195 20.85 7.08 -12.30
C ALA A 195 20.01 6.27 -13.30
N ASP A 196 20.29 4.97 -13.47
CA ASP A 196 19.50 4.08 -14.33
C ASP A 196 18.44 3.28 -13.55
N ALA A 197 18.39 3.41 -12.22
CA ALA A 197 17.61 2.53 -11.37
C ALA A 197 16.09 2.54 -11.70
N PRO A 198 15.43 3.69 -11.97
CA PRO A 198 14.04 3.72 -12.44
C PRO A 198 13.83 3.01 -13.78
N ARG A 199 14.74 3.20 -14.74
CA ARG A 199 14.73 2.48 -16.03
C ARG A 199 14.92 0.97 -15.85
N ALA A 200 15.79 0.57 -14.93
CA ALA A 200 16.06 -0.82 -14.59
C ALA A 200 14.83 -1.51 -13.97
N ALA A 201 14.09 -0.81 -13.11
CA ALA A 201 12.81 -1.28 -12.57
C ALA A 201 11.73 -1.45 -13.66
N LEU A 202 11.64 -0.51 -14.61
CA LEU A 202 10.75 -0.65 -15.78
C LEU A 202 11.11 -1.87 -16.64
N ALA A 203 12.41 -2.06 -16.93
CA ALA A 203 12.89 -3.20 -17.71
C ALA A 203 12.59 -4.54 -17.00
N ALA A 204 12.78 -4.60 -15.68
CA ALA A 204 12.44 -5.77 -14.86
C ALA A 204 10.93 -6.08 -14.86
N ALA A 205 10.07 -5.06 -14.81
CA ALA A 205 8.62 -5.24 -14.95
C ALA A 205 8.21 -5.75 -16.35
N GLY A 206 8.91 -5.30 -17.40
CA GLY A 206 8.75 -5.84 -18.76
C GLY A 206 9.16 -7.31 -18.86
N ALA A 207 10.29 -7.68 -18.25
CA ALA A 207 10.75 -9.07 -18.16
C ALA A 207 9.75 -9.97 -17.42
N PHE A 208 9.17 -9.47 -16.31
CA PHE A 208 8.09 -10.19 -15.61
C PHE A 208 6.88 -10.43 -16.51
N LEU A 209 6.40 -9.43 -17.27
CA LEU A 209 5.26 -9.63 -18.17
C LEU A 209 5.57 -10.58 -19.32
N ALA A 210 6.79 -10.60 -19.84
CA ALA A 210 7.21 -11.61 -20.82
C ALA A 210 7.11 -13.02 -20.21
N ALA A 211 7.70 -13.23 -19.04
CA ALA A 211 7.62 -14.50 -18.30
C ALA A 211 6.17 -14.88 -17.94
N ALA A 212 5.33 -13.94 -17.52
CA ALA A 212 3.93 -14.22 -17.17
C ALA A 212 3.08 -14.63 -18.40
N ARG A 213 3.37 -14.08 -19.59
CA ARG A 213 2.75 -14.50 -20.85
C ARG A 213 3.24 -15.89 -21.28
N GLU A 214 4.53 -16.18 -21.14
CA GLU A 214 5.12 -17.50 -21.40
C GLU A 214 4.57 -18.60 -20.47
N ALA A 215 4.39 -18.27 -19.18
CA ALA A 215 3.80 -19.18 -18.20
C ALA A 215 2.34 -19.57 -18.52
N GLY A 216 1.59 -18.69 -19.21
CA GLY A 216 0.17 -18.86 -19.50
C GLY A 216 -0.77 -18.93 -18.28
N ASN A 217 -0.23 -18.86 -17.06
CA ASN A 217 -0.97 -19.17 -15.82
C ASN A 217 -1.74 -17.97 -15.22
N GLY A 218 -1.64 -16.78 -15.82
CA GLY A 218 -2.34 -15.58 -15.36
C GLY A 218 -1.68 -14.85 -14.17
N ALA A 219 -0.40 -15.10 -13.87
CA ALA A 219 0.32 -14.48 -12.76
C ALA A 219 0.22 -12.94 -12.74
N TRP A 220 -0.11 -12.38 -11.58
CA TRP A 220 -0.17 -10.93 -11.33
C TRP A 220 1.01 -10.42 -10.49
N ARG A 221 1.86 -11.34 -10.02
CA ARG A 221 2.99 -11.13 -9.11
C ARG A 221 4.13 -12.07 -9.52
N VAL A 222 5.39 -11.71 -9.28
CA VAL A 222 6.55 -12.57 -9.61
C VAL A 222 6.48 -13.91 -8.87
N ARG A 223 6.02 -13.90 -7.61
CA ARG A 223 5.83 -15.11 -6.78
C ARG A 223 4.72 -16.06 -7.25
N GLU A 224 3.89 -15.64 -8.22
CA GLU A 224 2.82 -16.44 -8.81
C GLU A 224 3.29 -17.17 -10.09
N LEU A 225 4.53 -16.96 -10.54
CA LEU A 225 5.14 -17.71 -11.64
C LEU A 225 5.46 -19.16 -11.20
N PRO A 226 5.47 -20.14 -12.13
CA PRO A 226 5.89 -21.51 -11.86
C PRO A 226 7.33 -21.62 -11.35
N GLY A 227 7.58 -22.61 -10.49
CA GLY A 227 8.92 -22.86 -9.95
C GLY A 227 9.94 -23.20 -11.04
N GLY A 228 11.11 -22.57 -10.99
CA GLY A 228 12.18 -22.73 -11.98
C GLY A 228 12.04 -21.84 -13.22
N GLN A 229 10.93 -21.11 -13.39
CA GLN A 229 10.80 -20.19 -14.50
C GLN A 229 11.66 -18.94 -14.27
N GLY A 230 12.65 -18.75 -15.12
CA GLY A 230 13.49 -17.55 -15.12
C GLY A 230 12.70 -16.32 -15.53
N VAL A 231 13.05 -15.18 -14.96
CA VAL A 231 12.65 -13.86 -15.46
C VAL A 231 13.92 -13.24 -16.05
N GLY A 232 13.92 -12.99 -17.36
CA GLY A 232 15.10 -12.56 -18.15
C GLY A 232 15.56 -11.13 -17.86
N VAL A 233 15.99 -10.87 -16.62
CA VAL A 233 16.38 -9.54 -16.16
C VAL A 233 17.71 -9.10 -16.79
N ALA A 234 18.66 -10.01 -17.01
CA ALA A 234 19.94 -9.69 -17.66
C ALA A 234 19.74 -9.23 -19.11
N GLU A 235 18.88 -9.94 -19.83
CA GLU A 235 18.46 -9.65 -21.20
C GLU A 235 17.70 -8.32 -21.26
N ALA A 236 16.78 -8.08 -20.32
CA ALA A 236 16.01 -6.84 -20.26
C ALA A 236 16.87 -5.61 -19.92
N LEU A 237 17.83 -5.73 -18.99
CA LEU A 237 18.80 -4.67 -18.69
C LEU A 237 19.67 -4.37 -19.91
N THR A 238 20.17 -5.41 -20.58
CA THR A 238 20.97 -5.29 -21.81
C THR A 238 20.17 -4.61 -22.93
N GLY A 239 18.92 -5.03 -23.17
CA GLY A 239 18.03 -4.41 -24.15
C GLY A 239 17.64 -2.97 -23.81
N ALA A 240 17.66 -2.59 -22.54
CA ALA A 240 17.48 -1.22 -22.07
C ALA A 240 18.77 -0.37 -22.12
N GLY A 241 19.91 -0.96 -22.49
CA GLY A 241 21.23 -0.31 -22.50
C GLY A 241 21.81 -0.04 -21.11
N ILE A 242 21.34 -0.74 -20.08
CA ILE A 242 21.70 -0.51 -18.67
C ILE A 242 22.79 -1.51 -18.26
N PRO A 243 23.97 -1.07 -17.77
CA PRO A 243 24.99 -1.97 -17.27
C PRO A 243 24.52 -2.58 -15.94
N GLY A 244 24.28 -3.90 -15.94
CA GLY A 244 23.85 -4.65 -14.77
C GLY A 244 24.83 -5.78 -14.45
N THR A 245 25.37 -5.81 -13.23
CA THR A 245 26.23 -6.92 -12.76
C THR A 245 25.45 -7.81 -11.81
N LEU A 246 25.39 -9.12 -12.10
CA LEU A 246 24.78 -10.11 -11.21
C LEU A 246 25.47 -10.06 -9.82
N THR A 247 24.67 -10.06 -8.76
CA THR A 247 25.16 -9.98 -7.38
C THR A 247 24.34 -10.88 -6.46
N GLY A 248 24.74 -11.00 -5.19
CA GLY A 248 23.92 -11.65 -4.17
C GLY A 248 22.85 -10.68 -3.63
N PRO A 249 21.74 -11.16 -3.04
CA PRO A 249 20.83 -10.29 -2.32
C PRO A 249 21.59 -9.55 -1.21
N PRO A 250 21.39 -8.23 -1.03
CA PRO A 250 22.08 -7.47 -0.01
C PRO A 250 21.66 -7.94 1.37
N ARG A 251 22.59 -7.94 2.32
CA ARG A 251 22.23 -8.09 3.74
C ARG A 251 21.59 -6.79 4.18
N LEU A 252 20.26 -6.76 4.26
CA LEU A 252 19.56 -5.68 4.94
C LEU A 252 20.11 -5.56 6.37
N ALA A 253 20.46 -4.35 6.78
CA ALA A 253 20.77 -4.09 8.18
C ALA A 253 19.54 -4.44 9.02
N ALA A 254 19.74 -5.02 10.21
CA ALA A 254 18.65 -5.11 11.16
C ALA A 254 18.16 -3.69 11.48
N PRO A 255 16.84 -3.46 11.58
CA PRO A 255 16.30 -2.12 11.79
C PRO A 255 16.93 -1.48 13.02
N SER A 256 17.52 -0.30 12.82
CA SER A 256 18.24 0.39 13.87
C SER A 256 17.26 1.00 14.87
N THR A 257 17.06 0.34 16.01
CA THR A 257 16.39 0.90 17.19
C THR A 257 17.27 1.95 17.87
N LEU A 258 17.58 3.05 17.16
CA LEU A 258 18.52 4.07 17.61
C LEU A 258 18.23 5.47 17.03
N ALA A 259 17.16 6.07 17.53
CA ALA A 259 17.23 7.46 17.98
C ALA A 259 16.75 7.47 19.43
N ALA A 260 17.68 7.52 20.39
CA ALA A 260 17.29 7.91 21.74
C ALA A 260 16.79 9.36 21.67
N PRO A 261 15.62 9.70 22.25
CA PRO A 261 15.18 11.08 22.28
C PRO A 261 16.24 11.93 23.00
N LEU A 262 16.49 13.14 22.51
CA LEU A 262 17.35 14.10 23.19
C LEU A 262 16.89 14.24 24.65
N PRO A 263 17.79 14.15 25.64
CA PRO A 263 17.39 14.14 27.03
C PRO A 263 16.71 15.46 27.41
N SER A 264 15.44 15.40 27.78
CA SER A 264 14.65 16.53 28.28
C SER A 264 15.16 16.99 29.66
N THR A 265 16.26 17.75 29.69
CA THR A 265 16.77 18.36 30.92
C THR A 265 15.93 19.56 31.33
N LEU A 266 14.78 19.28 31.94
CA LEU A 266 14.08 20.19 32.86
C LEU A 266 13.98 19.48 34.21
N ALA A 267 15.02 19.64 35.03
CA ALA A 267 15.02 19.18 36.41
C ALA A 267 14.10 20.08 37.24
N ALA A 268 12.91 19.58 37.58
CA ALA A 268 12.12 20.17 38.65
C ALA A 268 12.79 19.84 40.01
N PRO A 269 13.02 20.81 40.90
CA PRO A 269 13.61 20.53 42.20
C PRO A 269 12.60 19.82 43.11
N SER A 270 12.92 18.59 43.51
CA SER A 270 12.13 17.80 44.46
C SER A 270 12.17 18.42 45.86
N THR A 271 11.04 18.92 46.36
CA THR A 271 10.84 19.22 47.78
C THR A 271 10.11 18.06 48.46
N LEU A 272 10.75 17.45 49.46
CA LEU A 272 10.17 16.37 50.26
C LEU A 272 8.90 16.83 51.01
N ALA A 273 7.93 15.92 51.11
CA ALA A 273 6.81 16.08 52.03
C ALA A 273 7.25 15.81 53.49
N ALA A 274 6.71 16.61 54.42
CA ALA A 274 6.79 16.39 55.87
C ALA A 274 5.36 16.53 56.47
N PRO A 275 5.04 15.86 57.58
CA PRO A 275 3.65 15.59 57.97
C PRO A 275 2.96 16.73 58.72
N LEU A 276 1.63 16.83 58.55
CA LEU A 276 0.75 17.78 59.24
C LEU A 276 0.17 17.20 60.55
N PRO A 277 0.13 17.98 61.66
CA PRO A 277 -0.66 17.70 62.86
C PRO A 277 -2.11 18.26 62.77
N PRO A 278 -3.03 17.93 63.70
CA PRO A 278 -4.46 17.88 63.40
C PRO A 278 -5.34 19.11 63.75
N THR A 279 -6.35 19.31 62.89
CA THR A 279 -7.73 19.81 63.09
C THR A 279 -8.07 21.01 63.99
N LEU A 280 -8.82 21.97 63.43
CA LEU A 280 -10.07 22.49 64.01
C LEU A 280 -11.03 22.95 62.89
N ALA A 281 -12.34 23.04 63.15
CA ALA A 281 -13.38 22.93 62.11
C ALA A 281 -14.41 24.08 62.04
N ALA A 282 -15.18 24.07 60.93
CA ALA A 282 -16.49 24.71 60.69
C ALA A 282 -16.55 26.24 60.37
N PRO A 283 -17.63 26.74 59.72
CA PRO A 283 -18.60 26.10 58.79
C PRO A 283 -18.86 26.88 57.46
N LEU A 284 -19.66 26.27 56.57
CA LEU A 284 -20.17 26.81 55.29
C LEU A 284 -21.42 27.71 55.43
N PRO A 285 -21.69 28.58 54.44
CA PRO A 285 -23.05 29.00 54.02
C PRO A 285 -23.42 28.50 52.59
N PRO A 286 -24.71 28.57 52.17
CA PRO A 286 -25.25 27.59 51.22
C PRO A 286 -25.59 28.05 49.77
N THR A 287 -25.67 27.03 48.91
CA THR A 287 -26.38 26.84 47.61
C THR A 287 -27.26 27.95 47.00
N LEU A 288 -27.29 27.97 45.66
CA LEU A 288 -28.55 27.89 44.88
C LEU A 288 -28.31 27.33 43.47
N ALA A 289 -29.27 26.55 42.95
CA ALA A 289 -29.26 25.94 41.62
C ALA A 289 -30.59 26.24 40.90
N ALA A 290 -30.56 26.34 39.56
CA ALA A 290 -31.76 26.46 38.73
C ALA A 290 -31.55 25.82 37.34
N PRO A 291 -32.57 25.15 36.74
CA PRO A 291 -32.46 24.44 35.46
C PRO A 291 -32.90 25.28 34.24
N PRO A 292 -32.57 24.86 33.00
CA PRO A 292 -33.07 25.50 31.78
C PRO A 292 -34.49 25.01 31.38
N PRO A 293 -35.32 25.85 30.73
CA PRO A 293 -36.61 25.45 30.16
C PRO A 293 -36.51 24.91 28.72
N ALA A 294 -37.57 24.23 28.27
CA ALA A 294 -37.76 23.70 26.92
C ALA A 294 -38.89 24.43 26.16
N LEU A 295 -39.26 23.90 24.97
CA LEU A 295 -40.19 24.45 23.94
C LEU A 295 -39.51 25.44 22.98
N GLY A 296 -39.73 25.45 21.65
CA GLY A 296 -40.52 24.56 20.80
C GLY A 296 -41.18 25.31 19.62
N GLY A 297 -41.03 24.83 18.38
CA GLY A 297 -41.84 25.25 17.21
C GLY A 297 -41.10 25.96 16.07
N SER A 298 -41.23 25.41 14.84
CA SER A 298 -40.88 26.07 13.57
C SER A 298 -41.99 27.03 13.11
N PRO A 299 -41.73 27.92 12.12
CA PRO A 299 -42.23 27.60 10.78
C PRO A 299 -41.23 27.91 9.64
N ALA A 300 -41.68 27.79 8.39
CA ALA A 300 -40.84 27.51 7.22
C ALA A 300 -40.85 28.61 6.13
N LEU A 301 -39.88 28.49 5.21
CA LEU A 301 -39.89 28.87 3.78
C LEU A 301 -40.20 30.32 3.35
N ALA A 302 -39.21 30.95 2.67
CA ALA A 302 -39.44 31.74 1.45
C ALA A 302 -38.14 31.87 0.62
N HIS A 303 -38.23 31.69 -0.71
CA HIS A 303 -37.14 31.98 -1.66
C HIS A 303 -37.01 33.49 -1.95
N PRO A 304 -35.82 34.01 -2.26
CA PRO A 304 -35.66 35.24 -3.03
C PRO A 304 -35.67 34.96 -4.55
N PRO A 305 -36.31 35.80 -5.39
CA PRO A 305 -36.29 35.66 -6.84
C PRO A 305 -35.05 36.31 -7.49
N THR A 306 -34.71 35.84 -8.68
CA THR A 306 -33.74 36.47 -9.59
C THR A 306 -34.38 37.60 -10.40
N LEU A 307 -33.61 38.68 -10.61
CA LEU A 307 -33.72 39.56 -11.78
C LEU A 307 -32.46 40.44 -11.85
N GLY A 308 -31.97 40.72 -13.05
CA GLY A 308 -30.73 41.47 -13.24
C GLY A 308 -30.84 42.56 -14.31
N GLY A 309 -29.74 43.32 -14.46
CA GLY A 309 -29.45 44.06 -15.68
C GLY A 309 -29.51 45.60 -15.60
N ARG A 310 -28.32 46.21 -15.55
CA ARG A 310 -27.93 47.50 -16.21
C ARG A 310 -28.64 48.80 -15.72
N ALA A 311 -28.00 49.97 -15.66
CA ALA A 311 -26.65 50.40 -16.07
C ALA A 311 -26.16 51.67 -15.32
N ALA A 312 -24.85 51.95 -15.47
CA ALA A 312 -24.22 53.28 -15.55
C ALA A 312 -24.25 54.26 -14.36
N ALA A 313 -23.08 54.50 -13.74
CA ALA A 313 -22.23 55.69 -13.98
C ALA A 313 -21.49 56.23 -12.72
N SER A 314 -20.27 56.71 -12.97
CA SER A 314 -19.49 57.69 -12.18
C SER A 314 -18.68 57.21 -10.96
N THR A 315 -17.35 57.36 -11.09
CA THR A 315 -16.31 57.27 -10.04
C THR A 315 -16.23 58.56 -9.20
N PRO A 316 -15.46 58.54 -8.08
CA PRO A 316 -14.18 59.26 -8.12
C PRO A 316 -12.97 58.54 -7.47
N ASP A 317 -11.78 59.11 -7.70
CA ASP A 317 -10.44 58.57 -7.41
C ASP A 317 -10.01 58.45 -5.93
N VAL A 318 -9.15 57.45 -5.65
CA VAL A 318 -8.12 57.43 -4.58
C VAL A 318 -6.89 56.64 -5.13
N PRO A 319 -5.62 57.07 -4.91
CA PRO A 319 -4.52 56.71 -5.81
C PRO A 319 -3.74 55.43 -5.46
N ALA A 320 -2.97 54.96 -6.45
CA ALA A 320 -2.11 53.78 -6.37
C ALA A 320 -0.77 54.02 -5.62
N ALA A 321 -0.27 52.98 -4.95
CA ALA A 321 1.07 52.96 -4.34
C ALA A 321 1.83 51.67 -4.68
N ALA A 322 2.93 51.85 -5.43
CA ALA A 322 4.13 51.02 -5.60
C ALA A 322 4.08 49.49 -5.33
N ALA A 323 4.28 48.71 -6.40
CA ALA A 323 4.84 47.36 -6.32
C ALA A 323 6.39 47.41 -6.31
N PRO A 324 7.08 46.54 -5.54
CA PRO A 324 8.52 46.34 -5.66
C PRO A 324 8.89 45.34 -6.78
N ALA A 325 10.15 45.38 -7.21
CA ALA A 325 10.61 44.84 -8.48
C ALA A 325 10.93 43.32 -8.51
N ALA A 326 10.99 42.78 -9.72
CA ALA A 326 11.38 41.40 -10.02
C ALA A 326 12.88 41.13 -9.85
N ALA A 327 13.22 39.86 -9.60
CA ALA A 327 14.57 39.29 -9.66
C ALA A 327 14.56 38.00 -10.53
N PRO A 328 15.70 37.51 -11.02
CA PRO A 328 15.77 36.96 -12.38
C PRO A 328 15.43 35.47 -12.53
N VAL A 329 14.90 35.14 -13.72
CA VAL A 329 14.72 33.78 -14.23
C VAL A 329 16.08 33.24 -14.70
N PHE A 330 16.54 32.11 -14.15
CA PHE A 330 17.69 31.39 -14.67
C PHE A 330 17.29 30.46 -15.84
N GLY A 331 18.10 30.46 -16.89
CA GLY A 331 17.76 29.87 -18.18
C GLY A 331 17.90 28.34 -18.25
N THR A 332 17.01 27.71 -19.01
CA THR A 332 17.11 26.32 -19.47
C THR A 332 17.97 26.24 -20.75
N PRO A 333 18.97 25.34 -20.83
CA PRO A 333 19.60 25.01 -22.10
C PRO A 333 18.74 23.98 -22.86
N ALA A 334 18.09 24.42 -23.93
CA ALA A 334 17.43 23.51 -24.87
C ALA A 334 18.47 22.88 -25.82
N VAL A 335 18.57 21.55 -25.82
CA VAL A 335 19.36 20.80 -26.81
C VAL A 335 18.38 20.11 -27.76
N ALA A 336 18.28 20.62 -28.99
CA ALA A 336 17.53 20.01 -30.07
C ALA A 336 18.49 19.25 -31.01
N PRO A 337 18.19 17.99 -31.40
CA PRO A 337 18.88 17.35 -32.50
C PRO A 337 18.29 17.82 -33.83
N ALA A 338 19.15 18.27 -34.73
CA ALA A 338 18.77 18.56 -36.11
C ALA A 338 18.60 17.25 -36.89
N PHE A 339 17.52 17.14 -37.68
CA PHE A 339 17.41 16.16 -38.76
C PHE A 339 17.31 16.89 -40.10
N GLY A 340 18.31 16.68 -40.96
CA GLY A 340 18.30 17.18 -42.33
C GLY A 340 17.36 16.36 -43.20
N ALA A 341 16.65 17.04 -44.09
CA ALA A 341 15.81 16.40 -45.10
C ALA A 341 16.62 16.06 -46.36
N THR A 342 16.31 14.92 -46.97
CA THR A 342 16.59 14.64 -48.38
C THR A 342 15.35 14.00 -49.01
N ALA A 343 14.89 14.55 -50.14
CA ALA A 343 14.04 13.83 -51.11
C ALA A 343 14.80 12.59 -51.63
N ASP A 344 14.21 11.60 -52.30
CA ASP A 344 13.07 11.51 -53.24
C ASP A 344 12.63 10.00 -53.18
N SER A 345 11.46 9.48 -53.60
CA SER A 345 10.63 9.77 -54.77
C SER A 345 9.35 8.87 -54.78
N SER A 346 8.34 9.25 -55.58
CA SER A 346 7.26 8.43 -56.21
C SER A 346 6.85 7.07 -55.60
N ALA A 347 5.56 6.77 -55.36
CA ALA A 347 4.55 6.65 -56.42
C ALA A 347 3.09 6.45 -55.94
N ALA A 348 2.15 6.93 -56.77
CA ALA A 348 0.78 6.45 -57.03
C ALA A 348 -0.21 6.11 -55.89
N VAL A 349 -1.27 6.93 -55.81
CA VAL A 349 -2.61 6.58 -55.28
C VAL A 349 -3.38 5.72 -56.32
N PRO A 350 -4.46 5.01 -55.96
CA PRO A 350 -5.79 5.60 -56.19
C PRO A 350 -6.76 5.44 -55.01
N ALA A 351 -7.85 6.22 -55.04
CA ALA A 351 -8.79 6.41 -53.93
C ALA A 351 -10.18 5.80 -54.19
N SER A 352 -10.83 5.37 -53.10
CA SER A 352 -12.29 5.14 -52.88
C SER A 352 -12.46 4.50 -51.50
N ASP A 353 -13.50 4.69 -50.68
CA ASP A 353 -14.61 5.65 -50.64
C ASP A 353 -15.06 5.81 -49.17
N ALA A 354 -15.78 6.89 -48.87
CA ALA A 354 -16.58 7.11 -47.65
C ALA A 354 -17.80 8.00 -48.03
N PRO A 355 -18.90 8.09 -47.24
CA PRO A 355 -19.08 7.70 -45.84
C PRO A 355 -20.41 6.94 -45.53
N GLY A 356 -20.69 6.64 -44.25
CA GLY A 356 -21.99 6.08 -43.84
C GLY A 356 -22.28 6.03 -42.33
N ALA A 357 -22.99 7.04 -41.83
CA ALA A 357 -23.71 7.10 -40.53
C ALA A 357 -24.86 8.13 -40.71
N PRO A 358 -25.99 8.12 -39.97
CA PRO A 358 -26.16 7.63 -38.59
C PRO A 358 -27.44 6.80 -38.32
N GLY A 359 -27.64 6.36 -37.07
CA GLY A 359 -28.91 5.77 -36.60
C GLY A 359 -29.00 5.62 -35.07
N ALA A 360 -30.06 6.18 -34.48
CA ALA A 360 -30.52 6.04 -33.08
C ALA A 360 -32.02 6.41 -33.03
N PRO A 361 -32.80 6.20 -31.94
CA PRO A 361 -32.49 5.52 -30.68
C PRO A 361 -33.49 4.37 -30.33
N GLY A 362 -33.31 3.70 -29.19
CA GLY A 362 -34.30 2.79 -28.60
C GLY A 362 -33.98 2.40 -27.16
N ALA A 363 -34.97 2.47 -26.27
CA ALA A 363 -34.94 2.11 -24.85
C ALA A 363 -36.37 1.72 -24.41
N PRO A 364 -36.62 1.23 -23.19
CA PRO A 364 -35.73 0.64 -22.18
C PRO A 364 -36.08 -0.84 -21.89
N ASP A 365 -35.37 -1.51 -20.98
CA ASP A 365 -35.97 -2.44 -20.00
C ASP A 365 -34.97 -2.78 -18.88
N ALA A 366 -35.49 -3.21 -17.73
CA ALA A 366 -34.77 -3.55 -16.49
C ALA A 366 -35.60 -4.59 -15.69
N PRO A 367 -35.15 -5.09 -14.54
CA PRO A 367 -33.80 -5.56 -14.16
C PRO A 367 -33.84 -7.05 -13.76
N ASP A 368 -32.70 -7.76 -13.81
CA ASP A 368 -32.57 -9.08 -13.19
C ASP A 368 -31.49 -9.13 -12.10
N ALA A 369 -31.80 -9.89 -11.05
CA ALA A 369 -31.06 -9.99 -9.79
C ALA A 369 -30.04 -11.17 -9.81
N PRO A 370 -29.14 -11.29 -8.82
CA PRO A 370 -27.87 -12.00 -9.02
C PRO A 370 -27.88 -13.47 -8.60
N ASP A 371 -27.20 -14.32 -9.38
CA ASP A 371 -26.83 -15.67 -8.98
C ASP A 371 -25.54 -15.71 -8.14
N ALA A 372 -25.59 -16.46 -7.04
CA ALA A 372 -24.42 -16.94 -6.31
C ALA A 372 -24.16 -18.42 -6.67
N PRO A 373 -22.92 -18.93 -6.52
CA PRO A 373 -22.68 -20.36 -6.48
C PRO A 373 -22.29 -20.87 -5.08
N ASP A 374 -22.93 -21.97 -4.69
CA ASP A 374 -22.83 -22.66 -3.40
C ASP A 374 -21.57 -23.52 -3.20
N ALA A 375 -21.37 -23.93 -1.94
CA ALA A 375 -20.47 -25.02 -1.52
C ALA A 375 -21.22 -26.38 -1.45
N PRO A 376 -20.53 -27.53 -1.50
CA PRO A 376 -21.12 -28.76 -2.03
C PRO A 376 -21.80 -29.68 -1.00
N ALA A 377 -22.79 -30.44 -1.46
CA ALA A 377 -23.34 -31.63 -0.80
C ALA A 377 -22.84 -32.92 -1.48
N ALA A 378 -22.76 -34.02 -0.73
CA ALA A 378 -22.01 -35.21 -1.12
C ALA A 378 -22.88 -36.46 -1.43
N SER A 379 -22.24 -37.40 -2.14
CA SER A 379 -22.47 -38.86 -2.15
C SER A 379 -23.80 -39.43 -2.67
N GLY A 380 -23.70 -40.33 -3.67
CA GLY A 380 -24.81 -41.15 -4.18
C GLY A 380 -24.47 -41.99 -5.43
N THR A 381 -23.73 -43.08 -5.26
CA THR A 381 -23.53 -44.17 -6.25
C THR A 381 -24.44 -45.38 -5.94
N PRO A 382 -24.51 -46.48 -6.74
CA PRO A 382 -24.10 -46.70 -8.14
C PRO A 382 -25.20 -47.38 -9.03
N THR A 383 -24.96 -47.51 -10.34
CA THR A 383 -25.18 -48.69 -11.23
C THR A 383 -25.13 -48.27 -12.71
N ALA A 384 -24.86 -49.11 -13.72
CA ALA A 384 -23.88 -50.20 -13.86
C ALA A 384 -23.69 -50.55 -15.35
N ALA A 385 -22.47 -51.01 -15.70
CA ALA A 385 -22.13 -51.90 -16.82
C ALA A 385 -22.12 -51.45 -18.31
N ARG A 386 -20.99 -51.82 -18.94
CA ARG A 386 -20.78 -52.38 -20.30
C ARG A 386 -20.49 -51.47 -21.51
N ALA A 387 -19.19 -51.44 -21.84
CA ALA A 387 -18.64 -51.43 -23.21
C ALA A 387 -18.82 -52.85 -23.87
N PRO A 388 -18.38 -53.16 -25.13
CA PRO A 388 -17.24 -52.58 -25.88
C PRO A 388 -17.45 -52.37 -27.41
N GLY A 389 -16.43 -51.78 -28.06
CA GLY A 389 -16.29 -51.83 -29.53
C GLY A 389 -15.28 -50.84 -30.13
N SER A 390 -14.04 -51.30 -30.37
CA SER A 390 -13.13 -50.73 -31.39
C SER A 390 -13.07 -51.71 -32.57
N PRO A 391 -12.77 -51.27 -33.81
CA PRO A 391 -11.37 -51.32 -34.26
C PRO A 391 -10.94 -50.28 -35.33
N GLY A 392 -9.62 -50.20 -35.60
CA GLY A 392 -9.10 -49.93 -36.95
C GLY A 392 -8.31 -48.62 -37.18
N GLY A 393 -6.98 -48.72 -37.29
CA GLY A 393 -6.15 -47.83 -38.13
C GLY A 393 -6.02 -48.40 -39.55
N PRO A 394 -5.36 -47.70 -40.50
CA PRO A 394 -3.89 -47.74 -40.56
C PRO A 394 -3.20 -46.41 -41.01
N ALA A 395 -1.89 -46.46 -41.27
CA ALA A 395 -0.95 -45.34 -41.42
C ALA A 395 -0.46 -45.04 -42.86
N ALA A 396 0.31 -43.95 -43.08
CA ALA A 396 1.72 -43.98 -43.58
C ALA A 396 2.27 -42.64 -44.19
N SER A 397 3.61 -42.47 -44.10
CA SER A 397 4.53 -41.66 -44.98
C SER A 397 4.50 -40.09 -44.93
N GLY A 398 5.61 -39.32 -45.07
CA GLY A 398 7.05 -39.61 -45.00
C GLY A 398 8.02 -38.69 -45.81
N LEU A 399 8.71 -37.71 -45.14
CA LEU A 399 10.04 -37.05 -45.41
C LEU A 399 10.37 -36.44 -46.83
N PRO A 400 11.49 -35.70 -47.07
CA PRO A 400 12.54 -35.03 -46.23
C PRO A 400 12.58 -33.46 -46.44
N GLY A 401 13.58 -32.61 -46.14
CA GLY A 401 14.88 -32.66 -45.41
C GLY A 401 15.75 -31.36 -45.51
N ASP A 402 16.85 -31.31 -44.72
CA ASP A 402 18.13 -30.53 -44.75
C ASP A 402 18.28 -28.99 -44.95
N ALA A 403 18.87 -28.33 -43.93
CA ALA A 403 20.03 -27.40 -44.03
C ALA A 403 20.72 -27.22 -42.64
N GLN A 404 22.05 -27.01 -42.60
CA GLN A 404 22.90 -27.02 -41.38
C GLN A 404 23.62 -25.68 -41.06
N ALA A 405 24.22 -25.62 -39.85
CA ALA A 405 25.25 -24.68 -39.33
C ALA A 405 24.73 -23.30 -38.89
N SER A 406 25.24 -22.65 -37.81
CA SER A 406 26.32 -22.91 -36.83
C SER A 406 25.95 -22.15 -35.52
N GLY A 407 26.56 -22.30 -34.33
CA GLY A 407 27.78 -22.96 -33.89
C GLY A 407 28.52 -22.08 -32.85
N GLY A 408 27.92 -21.86 -31.67
CA GLY A 408 28.48 -21.08 -30.56
C GLY A 408 28.34 -21.82 -29.21
N PRO A 409 29.20 -21.56 -28.21
CA PRO A 409 29.31 -22.45 -27.04
C PRO A 409 28.12 -22.31 -26.10
N ALA A 410 27.31 -23.36 -26.00
CA ALA A 410 26.33 -23.49 -24.93
C ALA A 410 27.04 -23.69 -23.58
N VAL A 411 26.99 -22.67 -22.72
CA VAL A 411 27.42 -22.81 -21.32
C VAL A 411 26.39 -23.65 -20.60
N VAL A 412 26.69 -24.93 -20.39
CA VAL A 412 25.87 -25.83 -19.58
C VAL A 412 26.09 -25.47 -18.10
N PRO A 413 25.06 -25.01 -17.36
CA PRO A 413 25.21 -24.80 -15.92
C PRO A 413 25.34 -26.15 -15.21
N ALA A 414 26.35 -26.28 -14.35
CA ALA A 414 26.57 -27.51 -13.59
C ALA A 414 25.43 -27.76 -12.57
N PRO A 415 24.93 -29.01 -12.44
CA PRO A 415 23.92 -29.34 -11.45
C PRO A 415 24.55 -29.32 -10.04
N GLY A 416 24.17 -28.35 -9.21
CA GLY A 416 24.71 -28.23 -7.84
C GLY A 416 24.66 -26.85 -7.19
N ALA A 417 24.07 -25.84 -7.82
CA ALA A 417 23.84 -24.55 -7.16
C ALA A 417 22.91 -24.75 -5.94
N PRO A 418 23.28 -24.32 -4.72
CA PRO A 418 22.42 -24.46 -3.56
C PRO A 418 21.15 -23.62 -3.73
N SER A 419 20.00 -24.20 -3.38
CA SER A 419 18.75 -23.44 -3.27
C SER A 419 18.88 -22.43 -2.14
N ILE A 420 19.20 -21.18 -2.49
CA ILE A 420 19.21 -20.07 -1.53
C ILE A 420 17.74 -19.76 -1.23
N ALA A 421 17.31 -20.15 -0.03
CA ALA A 421 15.97 -19.85 0.45
C ALA A 421 15.72 -18.34 0.36
N SER A 422 14.54 -17.96 -0.14
CA SER A 422 14.07 -16.57 -0.12
C SER A 422 14.21 -16.02 1.31
N PRO A 423 14.68 -14.78 1.51
CA PRO A 423 14.90 -14.23 2.83
C PRO A 423 13.59 -14.24 3.63
N SER A 424 13.54 -15.11 4.65
CA SER A 424 12.43 -15.19 5.60
C SER A 424 12.17 -13.81 6.19
N GLY A 425 10.93 -13.34 6.07
CA GLY A 425 10.59 -11.92 6.24
C GLY A 425 11.12 -11.31 7.54
N THR A 426 12.16 -10.49 7.43
CA THR A 426 12.56 -9.54 8.47
C THR A 426 11.41 -8.57 8.67
N SER A 427 10.94 -8.40 9.91
CA SER A 427 9.90 -7.44 10.22
C SER A 427 10.38 -6.03 9.85
N ILE A 428 9.56 -5.31 9.08
CA ILE A 428 9.76 -3.88 8.84
C ILE A 428 9.48 -3.17 10.16
N ALA A 429 10.53 -2.81 10.89
CA ALA A 429 10.35 -1.90 12.00
C ALA A 429 10.10 -0.51 11.45
N ALA A 430 8.86 -0.04 11.61
CA ALA A 430 8.54 1.36 11.43
C ALA A 430 9.45 2.21 12.34
N PRO A 431 10.02 3.32 11.86
CA PRO A 431 10.57 4.35 12.74
C PRO A 431 9.50 4.79 13.74
N ALA A 432 9.92 5.08 14.97
CA ALA A 432 9.01 5.54 16.02
C ALA A 432 8.40 6.90 15.64
N PRO A 433 7.10 7.14 15.91
CA PRO A 433 6.51 8.47 15.80
C PRO A 433 7.20 9.50 16.69
N GLY A 434 7.13 10.75 16.29
CA GLY A 434 7.71 11.88 17.01
C GLY A 434 8.36 12.91 16.08
N VAL A 435 9.23 13.73 16.67
CA VAL A 435 10.10 14.65 15.92
C VAL A 435 11.31 13.90 15.38
N LEU A 436 11.53 14.06 14.08
CA LEU A 436 12.74 13.64 13.37
C LEU A 436 13.49 14.88 12.90
N ARG A 437 14.76 14.73 12.51
CA ARG A 437 15.51 15.84 11.88
C ARG A 437 14.75 16.32 10.65
N GLY A 438 14.29 17.56 10.66
CA GLY A 438 13.60 18.20 9.54
C GLY A 438 12.12 17.80 9.35
N ALA A 439 11.54 16.94 10.19
CA ALA A 439 10.19 16.42 9.97
C ALA A 439 9.45 15.99 11.25
N VAL A 440 8.12 15.81 11.13
CA VAL A 440 7.32 15.05 12.09
C VAL A 440 6.87 13.73 11.47
N LEU A 441 6.93 12.64 12.23
CA LEU A 441 6.36 11.33 11.88
C LEU A 441 5.19 11.04 12.81
N VAL A 442 4.03 10.72 12.24
CA VAL A 442 2.84 10.33 13.00
C VAL A 442 2.23 9.04 12.44
N GLN A 443 1.58 8.26 13.28
CA GLN A 443 0.81 7.08 12.87
C GLN A 443 -0.68 7.28 13.13
N ALA A 444 -1.53 6.73 12.28
CA ALA A 444 -2.97 6.76 12.46
C ALA A 444 -3.43 5.47 13.18
N PRO A 445 -4.22 5.56 14.27
CA PRO A 445 -4.81 4.38 14.91
C PRO A 445 -5.50 3.47 13.89
N LEU A 446 -5.13 2.18 13.87
CA LEU A 446 -5.62 1.17 12.91
C LEU A 446 -5.41 1.51 11.42
N GLY A 447 -4.65 2.56 11.11
CA GLY A 447 -4.54 3.14 9.77
C GLY A 447 -5.82 3.77 9.23
N ARG A 448 -6.71 4.29 10.09
CA ARG A 448 -7.90 5.07 9.69
C ARG A 448 -7.71 6.52 10.12
N VAL A 449 -8.01 7.45 9.21
CA VAL A 449 -7.79 8.89 9.37
C VAL A 449 -9.12 9.59 9.10
N SER A 450 -9.59 10.46 10.00
CA SER A 450 -10.75 11.31 9.70
C SER A 450 -10.38 12.45 8.73
N ALA A 451 -11.37 13.09 8.12
CA ALA A 451 -11.13 14.29 7.32
C ALA A 451 -10.48 15.44 8.14
N ASP A 452 -10.91 15.66 9.38
CA ASP A 452 -10.27 16.64 10.28
C ASP A 452 -8.80 16.30 10.58
N GLN A 453 -8.49 15.02 10.76
CA GLN A 453 -7.10 14.56 10.91
C GLN A 453 -6.28 14.79 9.64
N LEU A 454 -6.86 14.63 8.45
CA LEU A 454 -6.17 14.97 7.20
C LEU A 454 -5.86 16.47 7.16
N ARG A 455 -6.84 17.35 7.45
CA ARG A 455 -6.61 18.81 7.50
C ARG A 455 -5.57 19.20 8.54
N ALA A 456 -5.52 18.52 9.68
CA ALA A 456 -4.50 18.74 10.70
C ALA A 456 -3.06 18.49 10.20
N LEU A 457 -2.84 17.73 9.11
CA LEU A 457 -1.53 17.57 8.46
C LEU A 457 -1.07 18.82 7.70
N VAL A 458 -1.96 19.79 7.44
CA VAL A 458 -1.67 21.11 6.84
C VAL A 458 -1.56 22.18 7.96
N PRO A 459 -0.66 23.18 7.88
CA PRO A 459 0.37 23.39 6.86
C PRO A 459 1.47 22.32 6.86
N ALA A 460 1.90 21.97 5.65
CA ALA A 460 3.15 21.26 5.37
C ALA A 460 4.14 22.29 4.78
N PRO A 461 5.23 22.68 5.47
CA PRO A 461 6.08 23.79 5.04
C PRO A 461 6.72 23.61 3.65
N ASP A 462 7.08 22.37 3.28
CA ASP A 462 7.65 22.04 1.97
C ASP A 462 6.57 21.73 0.90
N ASP A 463 5.30 22.00 1.20
CA ASP A 463 4.10 21.52 0.46
C ASP A 463 4.10 20.00 0.19
N GLU A 464 4.67 19.23 1.12
CA GLU A 464 4.85 17.78 0.98
C GLU A 464 4.34 17.02 2.22
N VAL A 465 3.55 15.97 1.99
CA VAL A 465 3.12 15.00 2.98
C VAL A 465 3.34 13.61 2.40
N ARG A 466 3.98 12.71 3.16
CA ARG A 466 4.33 11.36 2.70
C ARG A 466 3.55 10.29 3.47
N VAL A 467 2.68 9.57 2.78
CA VAL A 467 1.94 8.41 3.31
C VAL A 467 2.90 7.24 3.53
N THR A 468 2.96 6.71 4.74
CA THR A 468 3.90 5.63 5.10
C THR A 468 3.28 4.24 4.95
N PRO A 469 4.06 3.20 4.60
CA PRO A 469 3.59 1.81 4.63
C PRO A 469 3.35 1.29 6.05
N TRP A 470 3.70 2.08 7.07
CA TRP A 470 3.44 1.81 8.49
C TRP A 470 2.15 2.48 8.98
N ARG A 471 1.25 2.85 8.07
CA ARG A 471 -0.09 3.41 8.36
C ARG A 471 -0.05 4.78 9.05
N GLY A 472 0.79 5.66 8.54
CA GLY A 472 0.98 7.01 9.07
C GLY A 472 1.39 8.02 8.00
N PHE A 473 1.91 9.15 8.47
CA PHE A 473 2.43 10.23 7.63
C PHE A 473 3.80 10.72 8.12
N VAL A 474 4.62 11.19 7.20
CA VAL A 474 5.76 12.06 7.46
C VAL A 474 5.45 13.43 6.86
N VAL A 475 5.67 14.51 7.62
CA VAL A 475 5.56 15.89 7.13
C VAL A 475 6.92 16.58 7.32
N PRO A 476 7.70 16.81 6.25
CA PRO A 476 8.98 17.52 6.30
C PRO A 476 8.82 19.05 6.40
N GLY A 477 9.96 19.76 6.46
CA GLY A 477 10.06 21.22 6.38
C GLY A 477 10.08 21.94 7.72
N PHE A 478 10.26 21.23 8.84
CA PHE A 478 10.24 21.82 10.18
C PHE A 478 11.63 21.97 10.81
N THR A 479 11.83 23.07 11.54
CA THR A 479 12.89 23.16 12.55
C THR A 479 12.54 22.29 13.77
N ASP A 480 13.53 21.84 14.54
CA ASP A 480 13.31 20.99 15.74
C ASP A 480 12.35 21.61 16.78
N GLU A 481 12.19 22.93 16.81
CA GLU A 481 11.22 23.63 17.67
C GLU A 481 9.82 23.65 17.05
N ALA A 482 9.70 24.04 15.77
CA ALA A 482 8.44 24.02 15.06
C ALA A 482 7.85 22.59 14.96
N ALA A 483 8.71 21.58 14.81
CA ALA A 483 8.32 20.17 14.79
C ALA A 483 7.71 19.72 16.13
N ARG A 484 8.26 20.18 17.26
CA ARG A 484 7.71 19.86 18.60
C ARG A 484 6.33 20.48 18.81
N GLU A 485 6.13 21.72 18.39
CA GLU A 485 4.81 22.35 18.45
C GLU A 485 3.83 21.67 17.48
N ARG A 486 4.27 21.39 16.25
CA ARG A 486 3.48 20.68 15.25
C ARG A 486 3.01 19.30 15.74
N LEU A 487 3.87 18.58 16.44
CA LEU A 487 3.56 17.27 17.00
C LEU A 487 2.44 17.35 18.06
N ARG A 488 2.33 18.44 18.83
CA ARG A 488 1.21 18.66 19.77
C ARG A 488 -0.12 18.81 19.04
N VAL A 489 -0.17 19.66 18.01
CA VAL A 489 -1.37 19.84 17.18
C VAL A 489 -1.83 18.51 16.55
N LEU A 490 -0.89 17.68 16.10
CA LEU A 490 -1.22 16.36 15.57
C LEU A 490 -1.66 15.36 16.65
N ALA A 491 -1.12 15.44 17.87
CA ALA A 491 -1.58 14.65 19.02
C ALA A 491 -3.01 15.03 19.43
N ASP A 492 -3.33 16.33 19.47
CA ASP A 492 -4.67 16.84 19.78
C ASP A 492 -5.70 16.45 18.70
N ALA A 493 -5.27 16.34 17.44
CA ALA A 493 -6.07 15.74 16.36
C ALA A 493 -6.23 14.20 16.49
N GLY A 494 -5.59 13.55 17.46
CA GLY A 494 -5.72 12.12 17.73
C GLY A 494 -4.77 11.21 16.93
N PHE A 495 -3.69 11.75 16.35
CA PHE A 495 -2.62 10.92 15.81
C PHE A 495 -1.77 10.29 16.92
N VAL A 496 -1.16 9.15 16.61
CA VAL A 496 -0.10 8.55 17.43
C VAL A 496 1.21 9.26 17.15
N THR A 497 1.68 10.00 18.15
CA THR A 497 2.86 10.88 18.09
C THR A 497 4.04 10.43 18.96
N GLU A 498 3.81 9.50 19.89
CA GLU A 498 4.80 9.09 20.90
C GLU A 498 5.32 7.66 20.66
N PRO A 499 6.65 7.40 20.78
CA PRO A 499 7.26 6.07 20.67
C PRO A 499 6.74 5.02 21.66
N GLY A 500 6.13 5.45 22.76
CA GLY A 500 5.57 4.59 23.80
C GLY A 500 4.08 4.27 23.66
N SER A 501 3.40 4.78 22.63
CA SER A 501 1.94 4.69 22.53
C SER A 501 1.43 3.24 22.45
N PRO A 502 0.35 2.89 23.18
CA PRO A 502 -0.23 1.55 23.16
C PRO A 502 -1.00 1.23 21.87
N TRP A 503 -1.18 2.20 20.97
CA TRP A 503 -1.68 1.94 19.62
C TRP A 503 -0.59 1.42 18.67
N LEU A 504 0.69 1.52 19.04
CA LEU A 504 1.79 1.01 18.21
C LEU A 504 1.73 -0.52 18.09
N GLY A 505 1.84 -0.98 16.84
CA GLY A 505 1.70 -2.39 16.50
C GLY A 505 0.27 -2.94 16.58
N VAL A 506 -0.76 -2.10 16.80
CA VAL A 506 -2.17 -2.52 16.76
C VAL A 506 -2.78 -2.20 15.39
N GLY A 507 -3.21 -3.24 14.68
CA GLY A 507 -3.92 -3.14 13.42
C GLY A 507 -5.25 -3.86 13.44
N ALA A 508 -6.08 -3.59 12.44
CA ALA A 508 -7.31 -4.33 12.18
C ALA A 508 -7.50 -4.46 10.66
N CYS A 509 -8.25 -5.46 10.21
CA CYS A 509 -8.78 -5.45 8.85
C CYS A 509 -9.96 -4.44 8.75
N THR A 510 -10.66 -4.38 7.62
CA THR A 510 -11.82 -3.47 7.47
C THR A 510 -12.93 -3.74 8.49
N GLY A 511 -13.16 -5.00 8.86
CA GLY A 511 -14.25 -5.39 9.75
C GLY A 511 -15.65 -5.23 9.13
N ARG A 512 -16.67 -5.42 9.96
CA ARG A 512 -18.00 -4.84 9.73
C ARG A 512 -17.94 -3.32 10.02
N PRO A 513 -18.85 -2.51 9.45
CA PRO A 513 -19.82 -2.89 8.43
C PRO A 513 -19.21 -3.13 7.04
N GLY A 514 -17.99 -2.65 6.75
CA GLY A 514 -17.43 -2.58 5.39
C GLY A 514 -16.95 -3.88 4.72
N CYS A 515 -17.34 -5.05 5.21
CA CYS A 515 -16.97 -6.35 4.64
C CYS A 515 -17.93 -7.48 5.06
N ALA A 516 -18.68 -8.03 4.11
CA ALA A 516 -19.64 -9.14 4.28
C ALA A 516 -19.04 -10.34 5.00
N LYS A 517 -17.76 -10.57 4.71
CA LYS A 517 -17.02 -11.74 5.18
C LYS A 517 -16.56 -11.57 6.63
N SER A 518 -16.70 -10.38 7.22
CA SER A 518 -16.36 -10.14 8.63
C SER A 518 -17.47 -10.61 9.55
N LEU A 519 -17.10 -11.24 10.67
CA LEU A 519 -18.01 -11.70 11.70
C LEU A 519 -18.23 -10.66 12.82
N ALA A 520 -17.38 -9.64 12.92
CA ALA A 520 -17.45 -8.57 13.93
C ALA A 520 -16.99 -7.20 13.37
N ASP A 521 -17.25 -6.12 14.12
CA ASP A 521 -16.62 -4.81 13.89
C ASP A 521 -15.28 -4.76 14.63
N VAL A 522 -14.28 -5.38 14.01
CA VAL A 522 -12.92 -5.47 14.56
C VAL A 522 -12.19 -4.12 14.68
N ARG A 523 -12.77 -3.02 14.16
CA ARG A 523 -12.21 -1.68 14.34
C ARG A 523 -12.77 -1.00 15.58
N ALA A 524 -14.05 -1.22 15.89
CA ALA A 524 -14.66 -0.80 17.16
C ALA A 524 -14.16 -1.65 18.35
N ASP A 525 -13.97 -2.96 18.14
CA ASP A 525 -13.56 -3.89 19.21
C ASP A 525 -12.05 -3.84 19.54
N ALA A 526 -11.23 -3.22 18.68
CA ALA A 526 -9.77 -3.23 18.83
C ALA A 526 -9.29 -2.40 20.03
N VAL A 527 -8.69 -3.07 21.02
CA VAL A 527 -8.10 -2.40 22.18
C VAL A 527 -6.59 -2.15 22.04
N PRO A 528 -6.07 -1.00 22.54
CA PRO A 528 -4.64 -0.70 22.55
C PRO A 528 -3.90 -1.50 23.64
N GLY A 529 -2.59 -1.70 23.47
CA GLY A 529 -1.73 -2.37 24.44
C GLY A 529 -0.24 -2.07 24.23
N HIS A 530 0.54 -2.07 25.32
CA HIS A 530 1.95 -1.66 25.28
C HIS A 530 2.90 -2.82 24.89
N GLY A 531 3.80 -2.56 23.94
CA GLY A 531 4.94 -3.44 23.61
C GLY A 531 4.57 -4.84 23.10
N GLY A 532 5.54 -5.75 23.14
CA GLY A 532 5.37 -7.14 22.70
C GLY A 532 5.23 -7.30 21.18
N LEU A 533 4.68 -8.44 20.77
CA LEU A 533 4.32 -8.71 19.37
C LEU A 533 3.24 -7.72 18.86
N PRO A 534 3.24 -7.38 17.56
CA PRO A 534 2.12 -6.70 16.91
C PRO A 534 0.82 -7.50 17.09
N VAL A 535 -0.31 -6.79 17.26
CA VAL A 535 -1.65 -7.38 17.33
C VAL A 535 -2.41 -6.99 16.07
N HIS A 536 -3.08 -7.94 15.43
CA HIS A 536 -3.98 -7.63 14.33
C HIS A 536 -5.35 -8.30 14.53
N TRP A 537 -6.38 -7.46 14.51
CA TRP A 537 -7.77 -7.87 14.69
C TRP A 537 -8.37 -8.30 13.34
N SER A 538 -8.66 -9.59 13.26
CA SER A 538 -9.05 -10.29 12.04
C SER A 538 -10.55 -10.55 12.04
N GLY A 539 -11.30 -9.84 11.20
CA GLY A 539 -12.75 -10.04 11.08
C GLY A 539 -13.17 -11.42 10.54
N CYS A 540 -12.25 -12.13 9.87
CA CYS A 540 -12.41 -13.52 9.44
C CYS A 540 -11.07 -14.15 9.07
N GLU A 541 -11.09 -15.44 8.74
CA GLU A 541 -9.90 -16.26 8.49
C GLU A 541 -8.96 -15.74 7.39
N ARG A 542 -9.45 -14.85 6.50
CA ARG A 542 -8.63 -14.20 5.47
C ARG A 542 -7.59 -13.22 6.02
N ARG A 543 -7.75 -12.74 7.27
CA ARG A 543 -6.73 -11.94 8.02
C ARG A 543 -6.19 -10.76 7.20
N CYS A 544 -7.07 -10.09 6.47
CA CYS A 544 -6.68 -9.13 5.43
C CYS A 544 -5.84 -7.97 5.99
N GLY A 545 -4.59 -7.86 5.55
CA GLY A 545 -3.69 -6.78 5.97
C GLY A 545 -2.97 -7.02 7.30
N HIS A 546 -2.86 -8.27 7.74
CA HIS A 546 -2.00 -8.67 8.85
C HIS A 546 -0.53 -8.28 8.61
N PRO A 547 0.26 -8.04 9.68
CA PRO A 547 1.68 -7.71 9.56
C PRO A 547 2.53 -8.90 9.07
N HIS A 548 3.73 -8.59 8.57
CA HIS A 548 4.76 -9.60 8.28
C HIS A 548 5.51 -10.01 9.56
N GLY A 549 6.13 -11.19 9.54
CA GLY A 549 6.80 -11.76 10.71
C GLY A 549 5.81 -12.37 11.71
N ASP A 550 6.17 -12.34 12.99
CA ASP A 550 5.40 -12.95 14.07
C ASP A 550 4.41 -11.93 14.67
N TRP A 551 3.20 -12.37 15.02
CA TRP A 551 2.11 -11.48 15.47
C TRP A 551 1.02 -12.21 16.26
N VAL A 552 0.19 -11.45 16.97
CA VAL A 552 -1.00 -11.92 17.68
C VAL A 552 -2.25 -11.72 16.81
N ASP A 553 -2.87 -12.82 16.42
CA ASP A 553 -4.12 -12.87 15.67
C ASP A 553 -5.29 -12.87 16.64
N VAL A 554 -6.14 -11.84 16.54
CA VAL A 554 -7.39 -11.73 17.32
C VAL A 554 -8.53 -11.93 16.33
N LEU A 555 -8.90 -13.20 16.13
CA LEU A 555 -9.81 -13.63 15.09
C LEU A 555 -11.25 -13.65 15.61
N ALA A 556 -12.13 -12.85 14.98
CA ALA A 556 -13.56 -12.91 15.25
C ALA A 556 -14.13 -14.27 14.84
N THR A 557 -14.81 -14.94 15.78
CA THR A 557 -15.47 -16.24 15.57
C THR A 557 -17.00 -16.14 15.46
N GLY A 558 -17.55 -14.93 15.63
CA GLY A 558 -18.99 -14.65 15.64
C GLY A 558 -19.52 -14.32 17.04
N ASP A 559 -20.71 -13.72 17.10
CA ASP A 559 -21.40 -13.38 18.35
C ASP A 559 -20.58 -12.54 19.35
N GLY A 560 -19.73 -11.64 18.85
CA GLY A 560 -18.83 -10.82 19.68
C GLY A 560 -17.66 -11.59 20.32
N ARG A 561 -17.42 -12.84 19.89
CA ARG A 561 -16.35 -13.69 20.41
C ARG A 561 -15.13 -13.69 19.51
N TYR A 562 -13.98 -13.94 20.14
CA TYR A 562 -12.66 -13.88 19.54
C TYR A 562 -11.79 -15.05 19.98
N GLU A 563 -11.02 -15.61 19.04
CA GLU A 563 -9.89 -16.50 19.31
C GLU A 563 -8.60 -15.66 19.30
N VAL A 564 -7.75 -15.82 20.32
CA VAL A 564 -6.42 -15.17 20.38
C VAL A 564 -5.34 -16.20 20.13
N THR A 565 -4.50 -15.98 19.12
CA THR A 565 -3.51 -16.95 18.67
C THR A 565 -2.19 -16.26 18.31
N VAL A 566 -1.09 -16.68 18.92
CA VAL A 566 0.27 -16.24 18.55
C VAL A 566 0.68 -16.98 17.29
N ARG A 567 1.00 -16.23 16.23
CA ARG A 567 1.41 -16.77 14.93
C ARG A 567 2.91 -16.54 14.74
N THR A 568 3.64 -17.64 14.53
CA THR A 568 5.12 -17.62 14.49
C THR A 568 5.62 -18.58 13.43
N GLY A 569 6.32 -18.10 12.39
CA GLY A 569 6.93 -18.97 11.36
C GLY A 569 5.99 -19.99 10.68
N GLY A 570 4.68 -19.71 10.61
CA GLY A 570 3.66 -20.65 10.10
C GLY A 570 3.02 -21.57 11.13
N SER A 571 3.52 -21.57 12.37
CA SER A 571 2.83 -22.11 13.55
C SER A 571 1.74 -21.14 14.05
N ALA A 572 0.81 -21.67 14.84
CA ALA A 572 -0.30 -20.96 15.44
C ALA A 572 -0.54 -21.57 16.83
N VAL A 573 -0.29 -20.81 17.90
CA VAL A 573 -0.44 -21.23 19.29
C VAL A 573 -1.58 -20.45 19.93
N PRO A 574 -2.72 -21.09 20.25
CA PRO A 574 -3.82 -20.45 20.96
C PRO A 574 -3.38 -19.95 22.34
N VAL A 575 -3.87 -18.77 22.73
CA VAL A 575 -3.65 -18.18 24.05
C VAL A 575 -5.02 -17.90 24.67
N THR A 576 -5.23 -18.44 25.86
CA THR A 576 -6.47 -18.24 26.63
C THR A 576 -6.21 -17.37 27.85
N GLY A 577 -7.25 -16.67 28.29
CA GLY A 577 -7.28 -15.83 29.48
C GLY A 577 -8.73 -15.69 29.96
N PRO A 578 -8.97 -15.23 31.20
CA PRO A 578 -10.33 -15.05 31.72
C PRO A 578 -11.07 -13.89 31.04
N THR A 579 -10.34 -12.94 30.46
CA THR A 579 -10.87 -11.89 29.58
C THR A 579 -10.10 -11.84 28.26
N LEU A 580 -10.72 -11.28 27.21
CA LEU A 580 -10.07 -11.07 25.91
C LEU A 580 -8.82 -10.19 26.04
N THR A 581 -8.90 -9.11 26.81
CA THR A 581 -7.79 -8.18 27.06
C THR A 581 -6.59 -8.87 27.72
N GLU A 582 -6.83 -9.77 28.67
CA GLU A 582 -5.76 -10.56 29.31
C GLU A 582 -5.16 -11.60 28.35
N ALA A 583 -5.99 -12.28 27.55
CA ALA A 583 -5.51 -13.20 26.52
C ALA A 583 -4.61 -12.48 25.49
N VAL A 584 -5.04 -11.32 24.99
CA VAL A 584 -4.26 -10.47 24.07
C VAL A 584 -2.97 -9.99 24.75
N THR A 585 -3.03 -9.50 25.99
CA THR A 585 -1.84 -9.03 26.72
C THR A 585 -0.81 -10.15 26.93
N THR A 586 -1.28 -11.34 27.28
CA THR A 586 -0.45 -12.55 27.43
C THR A 586 0.17 -12.96 26.09
N ALA A 587 -0.62 -12.94 25.01
CA ALA A 587 -0.15 -13.25 23.67
C ALA A 587 0.90 -12.25 23.17
N ARG A 588 0.74 -10.95 23.45
CA ARG A 588 1.74 -9.91 23.12
C ARG A 588 3.08 -10.13 23.82
N ALA A 589 3.05 -10.55 25.09
CA ALA A 589 4.26 -10.87 25.85
C ALA A 589 4.94 -12.17 25.37
N SER A 590 4.23 -13.01 24.62
CA SER A 590 4.67 -14.34 24.19
C SER A 590 5.61 -14.34 22.98
N THR A 591 6.71 -13.56 23.04
CA THR A 591 8.05 -13.89 22.50
C THR A 591 9.03 -12.72 22.69
N ARG A 592 9.76 -12.72 23.81
CA ARG A 592 11.13 -12.15 23.88
C ARG A 592 12.16 -13.22 24.30
N THR A 593 11.75 -14.47 24.36
CA THR A 593 12.58 -15.60 24.76
C THR A 593 13.34 -16.13 23.55
N THR A 594 14.61 -15.73 23.43
CA THR A 594 15.59 -16.45 22.61
C THR A 594 15.51 -17.94 22.94
N VAL A 595 15.35 -18.78 21.92
CA VAL A 595 15.50 -20.23 22.09
C VAL A 595 16.91 -20.46 22.67
N PRO A 596 17.05 -21.08 23.86
CA PRO A 596 18.37 -21.39 24.38
C PRO A 596 19.01 -22.39 23.43
N MET A 597 20.16 -22.02 22.84
CA MET A 597 20.95 -22.97 22.06
C MET A 597 21.32 -24.15 22.98
N THR A 598 20.75 -25.31 22.71
CA THR A 598 21.12 -26.54 23.41
C THR A 598 22.56 -26.89 23.03
N THR A 599 23.51 -26.58 23.92
CA THR A 599 24.92 -26.90 23.72
C THR A 599 25.08 -28.42 23.68
N THR A 600 25.20 -28.99 22.47
CA THR A 600 25.50 -30.41 22.31
C THR A 600 26.97 -30.66 22.68
N THR A 601 27.18 -31.27 23.84
CA THR A 601 28.51 -31.70 24.29
C THR A 601 29.13 -32.70 23.30
N PRO A 602 30.39 -32.53 22.87
CA PRO A 602 31.04 -33.49 21.98
C PRO A 602 31.38 -34.79 22.74
N THR A 603 30.92 -35.92 22.23
CA THR A 603 31.32 -37.24 22.74
C THR A 603 32.69 -37.62 22.18
N THR A 604 33.69 -37.70 23.06
CA THR A 604 35.04 -38.18 22.72
C THR A 604 35.02 -39.69 22.49
N THR A 605 35.26 -40.12 21.25
CA THR A 605 35.55 -41.55 20.95
C THR A 605 37.04 -41.80 21.12
N THR A 606 37.41 -42.55 22.15
CA THR A 606 38.73 -43.18 22.27
C THR A 606 38.79 -44.44 21.40
N ARG A 607 39.97 -44.77 20.87
CA ARG A 607 40.23 -45.95 20.02
C ARG A 607 39.93 -47.28 20.69
#